data_AF-A0A933NN16-F1
#
_entry.id   AF-A0A933NN16-F1
#
_cell.length_a   1.000
_cell.length_b   1.000
_cell.length_c   1.000
_cell.angle_alpha   90.00
_cell.angle_beta   90.00
_cell.angle_gamma   90.00
#
_symmetry.space_group_name_H-M   'P 1'
#
loop_
_entity.id
_entity.type
_entity.pdbx_description
1 polymer ?
#
loop_
_entity_poly.entity_id
_entity_poly.type
_entity_poly.pdbx_seq_one_letter_code
_entity_poly.pdbx_strand_id
1 'polypeptide(L)'
;MPCAPSNKTFAARHQDELRALLTRLGRPDLPPGRKAALEDHLRRVLRSPALLADCSTLPTDHPLRTAAREVAAAFDAVSRGLARPAELAALSGIAEDSPLAPWKALVGAVDAFHRGDAAACRRALDRIDPRSEPARLRPAFEQLLTGSDPSGLPPGLRGLVTAIRGNSKELGPFLAAVDAALAARKLADVLASIDSAVRRCSDSAPQLLDDLCRRIAAKCLAAKFPQDRIYKALERRLPRNSEYYRWMAAAAERARDAVAACASWDMFRILAIAEGRFPELSPEHATVLQVMAAHAGSPFVSSGRRLNRAIEGTLFDNPDRDALVLALEKLGMEPPKARPEDYLAPARLLEEACRVDPSDGTFGLWLDWCLRFADSDAAARVARTWMAVHPQAARPALLLATDLERAGKPDRALAILEKSEAAGAEDPRIRAVRVRILAAAVLDQLCLRRPELAAGALERLRVLPHAAEGERPVIVAALKEMVARALGDSAAASRARREVEKALGGKLPAELLLHSLHSVGRVDGKHPPSARGIREPDLAAALNRVTPVLQAVEVDLELPGNWSRPVGRLLGRGDGLLAPATAAALERLLMQTSTESSDLFAESAESDDTAGSDEEFAPPAPRYWRKGDDDVPF
;
A
#
# COMPACT_ATOMS: atom_id res chain seq x y z
N MET A 1 37.90 -47.11 -31.90
CA MET A 1 37.03 -46.30 -31.00
C MET A 1 35.91 -45.72 -31.85
N PRO A 2 34.63 -46.10 -31.65
CA PRO A 2 33.55 -45.53 -32.44
C PRO A 2 33.28 -44.09 -31.98
N CYS A 3 33.33 -43.15 -32.93
CA CYS A 3 33.06 -41.74 -32.72
C CYS A 3 31.68 -41.53 -32.07
N ALA A 4 31.64 -40.74 -31.00
CA ALA A 4 30.40 -40.31 -30.37
C ALA A 4 29.50 -39.62 -31.42
N PRO A 5 28.20 -39.96 -31.49
CA PRO A 5 27.30 -39.35 -32.46
C PRO A 5 27.18 -37.84 -32.23
N SER A 6 27.21 -37.05 -33.31
CA SER A 6 27.12 -35.59 -33.25
C SER A 6 25.78 -35.13 -32.64
N ASN A 7 25.76 -33.98 -31.95
CA ASN A 7 24.55 -33.40 -31.35
C ASN A 7 23.36 -33.26 -32.32
N LYS A 8 23.61 -33.09 -33.64
CA LYS A 8 22.57 -33.01 -34.68
C LYS A 8 21.84 -34.34 -34.87
N THR A 9 22.55 -35.46 -34.75
CA THR A 9 21.99 -36.81 -34.93
C THR A 9 21.09 -37.20 -33.75
N PHE A 10 21.37 -36.67 -32.55
CA PHE A 10 20.58 -36.90 -31.35
C PHE A 10 19.29 -36.04 -31.31
N ALA A 11 19.35 -34.80 -31.81
CA ALA A 11 18.18 -33.92 -31.92
C ALA A 11 17.15 -34.46 -32.92
N ALA A 12 17.60 -34.95 -34.09
CA ALA A 12 16.73 -35.52 -35.12
C ALA A 12 16.00 -36.79 -34.62
N ARG A 13 16.73 -37.73 -34.00
CA ARG A 13 16.14 -38.95 -33.41
C ARG A 13 15.11 -38.65 -32.33
N HIS A 14 15.37 -37.65 -31.50
CA HIS A 14 14.44 -37.23 -30.46
C HIS A 14 13.15 -36.61 -31.02
N GLN A 15 13.26 -35.82 -32.10
CA GLN A 15 12.10 -35.28 -32.79
C GLN A 15 11.25 -36.39 -33.43
N ASP A 16 11.88 -37.41 -34.01
CA ASP A 16 11.17 -38.57 -34.57
C ASP A 16 10.44 -39.39 -33.50
N GLU A 17 11.07 -39.60 -32.35
CA GLU A 17 10.48 -40.26 -31.17
C GLU A 17 9.27 -39.47 -30.63
N LEU A 18 9.43 -38.16 -30.45
CA LEU A 18 8.36 -37.27 -30.01
C LEU A 18 7.19 -37.25 -31.01
N ARG A 19 7.49 -37.21 -32.32
CA ARG A 19 6.47 -37.25 -33.38
C ARG A 19 5.68 -38.56 -33.38
N ALA A 20 6.36 -39.69 -33.16
CA ALA A 20 5.72 -40.99 -33.03
C ALA A 20 4.78 -41.06 -31.81
N LEU A 21 5.18 -40.46 -30.68
CA LEU A 21 4.37 -40.36 -29.48
C LEU A 21 3.13 -39.47 -29.67
N LEU A 22 3.31 -38.28 -30.24
CA LEU A 22 2.22 -37.33 -30.48
C LEU A 22 1.21 -37.86 -31.52
N THR A 23 1.68 -38.60 -32.52
CA THR A 23 0.80 -39.29 -33.49
C THR A 23 -0.09 -40.34 -32.82
N ARG A 24 0.43 -41.05 -31.79
CA ARG A 24 -0.38 -41.98 -31.01
C ARG A 24 -1.37 -41.24 -30.15
N LEU A 25 -0.93 -40.19 -29.46
CA LEU A 25 -1.73 -39.40 -28.52
C LEU A 25 -2.88 -38.63 -29.20
N GLY A 26 -2.75 -38.30 -30.48
CA GLY A 26 -3.80 -37.66 -31.28
C GLY A 26 -4.95 -38.58 -31.73
N ARG A 27 -4.95 -39.87 -31.38
CA ARG A 27 -6.04 -40.79 -31.72
C ARG A 27 -7.22 -40.62 -30.75
N PRO A 28 -8.45 -40.39 -31.22
CA PRO A 28 -9.61 -40.12 -30.36
C PRO A 28 -10.03 -41.33 -29.50
N ASP A 29 -9.73 -42.56 -29.93
CA ASP A 29 -10.21 -43.81 -29.30
C ASP A 29 -9.24 -44.43 -28.26
N LEU A 30 -8.44 -43.60 -27.59
CA LEU A 30 -7.45 -44.10 -26.61
C LEU A 30 -8.09 -44.37 -25.24
N PRO A 31 -7.95 -45.60 -24.69
CA PRO A 31 -8.36 -45.89 -23.32
C PRO A 31 -7.65 -44.96 -22.33
N PRO A 32 -8.31 -44.51 -21.25
CA PRO A 32 -7.76 -43.52 -20.31
C PRO A 32 -6.44 -43.98 -19.68
N GLY A 33 -6.28 -45.27 -19.35
CA GLY A 33 -5.03 -45.80 -18.83
C GLY A 33 -3.86 -45.78 -19.82
N ARG A 34 -4.13 -45.94 -21.13
CA ARG A 34 -3.10 -45.84 -22.17
C ARG A 34 -2.74 -44.39 -22.48
N LYS A 35 -3.72 -43.49 -22.43
CA LYS A 35 -3.50 -42.05 -22.55
C LYS A 35 -2.60 -41.54 -21.41
N ALA A 36 -2.91 -41.89 -20.16
CA ALA A 36 -2.11 -41.53 -19.00
C ALA A 36 -0.67 -42.06 -19.07
N ALA A 37 -0.47 -43.30 -19.56
CA ALA A 37 0.87 -43.86 -19.76
C ALA A 37 1.68 -43.12 -20.84
N LEU A 38 1.04 -42.69 -21.93
CA LEU A 38 1.68 -41.88 -22.96
C LEU A 38 1.99 -40.46 -22.47
N GLU A 39 1.12 -39.86 -21.65
CA GLU A 39 1.33 -38.55 -21.03
C GLU A 39 2.44 -38.59 -19.98
N ASP A 40 2.54 -39.64 -19.16
CA ASP A 40 3.67 -39.86 -18.23
C ASP A 40 4.99 -40.04 -18.99
N HIS A 41 4.98 -40.77 -20.11
CA HIS A 41 6.16 -40.88 -20.96
C HIS A 41 6.53 -39.53 -21.61
N LEU A 42 5.54 -38.78 -22.10
CA LEU A 42 5.74 -37.43 -22.64
C LEU A 42 6.32 -36.49 -21.58
N ARG A 43 5.84 -36.52 -20.33
CA ARG A 43 6.36 -35.74 -19.21
C ARG A 43 7.86 -35.96 -18.99
N ARG A 44 8.33 -37.19 -19.17
CA ARG A 44 9.75 -37.56 -18.99
C ARG A 44 10.62 -37.15 -20.16
N VAL A 45 10.09 -37.22 -21.38
CA VAL A 45 10.88 -37.06 -22.61
C VAL A 45 10.82 -35.62 -23.15
N LEU A 46 9.83 -34.81 -22.78
CA LEU A 46 9.65 -33.46 -23.34
C LEU A 46 10.79 -32.50 -22.96
N ARG A 47 11.66 -32.22 -23.95
CA ARG A 47 12.82 -31.31 -23.81
C ARG A 47 12.54 -29.84 -24.07
N SER A 48 11.46 -29.51 -24.75
CA SER A 48 11.06 -28.11 -24.98
C SER A 48 9.55 -28.04 -25.26
N PRO A 49 8.80 -27.19 -24.54
CA PRO A 49 7.38 -26.95 -24.82
C PRO A 49 7.13 -26.42 -26.24
N ALA A 50 8.08 -25.66 -26.81
CA ALA A 50 7.98 -25.13 -28.18
C ALA A 50 7.86 -26.25 -29.23
N LEU A 51 8.54 -27.39 -29.02
CA LEU A 51 8.43 -28.54 -29.93
C LEU A 51 7.00 -29.12 -29.96
N LEU A 52 6.25 -28.99 -28.86
CA LEU A 52 4.87 -29.44 -28.78
C LEU A 52 3.90 -28.37 -29.30
N ALA A 53 4.19 -27.09 -29.07
CA ALA A 53 3.45 -25.94 -29.59
C ALA A 53 3.43 -25.89 -31.13
N ASP A 54 4.59 -26.14 -31.75
CA ASP A 54 4.81 -26.08 -33.19
C ASP A 54 4.47 -27.39 -33.92
N CYS A 55 4.04 -28.42 -33.17
CA CYS A 55 3.80 -29.72 -33.72
C CYS A 55 2.61 -29.71 -34.71
N SER A 56 2.83 -30.23 -35.92
CA SER A 56 1.78 -30.38 -36.94
C SER A 56 0.95 -31.66 -36.81
N THR A 57 1.32 -32.59 -35.93
CA THR A 57 0.61 -33.87 -35.78
C THR A 57 -0.63 -33.76 -34.89
N LEU A 58 -0.75 -32.72 -34.08
CA LEU A 58 -1.93 -32.43 -33.27
C LEU A 58 -2.72 -31.26 -33.87
N PRO A 59 -4.07 -31.29 -33.83
CA PRO A 59 -4.90 -30.14 -34.23
C PRO A 59 -4.48 -28.86 -33.50
N THR A 60 -4.68 -27.70 -34.15
CA THR A 60 -4.33 -26.38 -33.58
C THR A 60 -5.06 -26.07 -32.28
N ASP A 61 -6.25 -26.63 -32.11
CA ASP A 61 -7.13 -26.39 -30.96
C ASP A 61 -7.01 -27.50 -29.90
N HIS A 62 -6.04 -28.42 -30.07
CA HIS A 62 -5.82 -29.50 -29.12
C HIS A 62 -5.34 -28.92 -27.76
N PRO A 63 -5.96 -29.27 -26.61
CA PRO A 63 -5.65 -28.66 -25.30
C PRO A 63 -4.15 -28.68 -24.92
N LEU A 64 -3.45 -29.78 -25.18
CA LEU A 64 -2.01 -29.87 -24.92
C LEU A 64 -1.18 -28.91 -25.78
N ARG A 65 -1.60 -28.63 -27.01
CA ARG A 65 -0.89 -27.73 -27.93
C ARG A 65 -1.08 -26.27 -27.52
N THR A 66 -2.29 -25.91 -27.11
CA THR A 66 -2.58 -24.58 -26.54
C THR A 66 -1.80 -24.36 -25.25
N ALA A 67 -1.85 -25.31 -24.31
CA ALA A 67 -1.09 -25.23 -23.07
C ALA A 67 0.43 -25.16 -23.31
N ALA A 68 0.97 -25.89 -24.30
CA ALA A 68 2.39 -25.82 -24.63
C ALA A 68 2.80 -24.47 -25.21
N ARG A 69 1.94 -23.79 -25.99
CA ARG A 69 2.18 -22.42 -26.46
C ARG A 69 2.26 -21.45 -25.29
N GLU A 70 1.33 -21.55 -24.35
CA GLU A 70 1.32 -20.70 -23.14
C GLU A 70 2.57 -20.91 -22.30
N VAL A 71 2.97 -22.16 -22.05
CA VAL A 71 4.20 -22.48 -21.31
C VAL A 71 5.45 -22.02 -22.06
N ALA A 72 5.51 -22.19 -23.39
CA ALA A 72 6.65 -21.74 -24.19
C ALA A 72 6.79 -20.22 -24.17
N ALA A 73 5.68 -19.49 -24.36
CA ALA A 73 5.66 -18.04 -24.30
C ALA A 73 6.06 -17.52 -22.91
N ALA A 74 5.49 -18.11 -21.85
CA ALA A 74 5.84 -17.76 -20.48
C ALA A 74 7.31 -18.07 -20.17
N PHE A 75 7.85 -19.20 -20.65
CA PHE A 75 9.26 -19.55 -20.46
C PHE A 75 10.22 -18.58 -21.15
N ASP A 76 9.91 -18.13 -22.37
CA ASP A 76 10.69 -17.11 -23.07
C ASP A 76 10.61 -15.76 -22.34
N ALA A 77 9.42 -15.36 -21.88
CA ALA A 77 9.22 -14.12 -21.16
C ALA A 77 9.97 -14.08 -19.81
N VAL A 78 9.87 -15.14 -18.99
CA VAL A 78 10.61 -15.21 -17.70
C VAL A 78 12.12 -15.26 -17.92
N SER A 79 12.60 -15.93 -18.97
CA SER A 79 14.04 -16.02 -19.28
C SER A 79 14.64 -14.68 -19.69
N ARG A 80 13.81 -13.74 -20.16
CA ARG A 80 14.19 -12.36 -20.47
C ARG A 80 13.94 -11.40 -19.30
N GLY A 81 13.37 -11.87 -18.20
CA GLY A 81 12.92 -11.03 -17.09
C GLY A 81 11.73 -10.11 -17.44
N LEU A 82 10.95 -10.45 -18.45
CA LEU A 82 9.84 -9.65 -18.99
C LEU A 82 8.45 -10.27 -18.74
N ALA A 83 8.35 -11.28 -17.88
CA ALA A 83 7.11 -11.99 -17.67
C ALA A 83 6.03 -11.11 -17.04
N ARG A 84 4.87 -11.04 -17.71
CA ARG A 84 3.72 -10.28 -17.22
C ARG A 84 2.84 -11.13 -16.29
N PRO A 85 2.15 -10.53 -15.30
CA PRO A 85 1.22 -11.26 -14.44
C PRO A 85 0.16 -12.05 -15.22
N ALA A 86 -0.31 -11.51 -16.36
CA ALA A 86 -1.27 -12.19 -17.22
C ALA A 86 -0.70 -13.45 -17.90
N GLU A 87 0.58 -13.44 -18.29
CA GLU A 87 1.25 -14.59 -18.92
C GLU A 87 1.48 -15.71 -17.89
N LEU A 88 1.79 -15.35 -16.64
CA LEU A 88 1.90 -16.29 -15.54
C LEU A 88 0.52 -16.80 -15.08
N ALA A 89 -0.51 -15.94 -15.13
CA ALA A 89 -1.88 -16.29 -14.81
C ALA A 89 -2.46 -17.31 -15.80
N ALA A 90 -2.11 -17.23 -17.09
CA ALA A 90 -2.52 -18.23 -18.09
C ALA A 90 -2.09 -19.65 -17.69
N LEU A 91 -0.94 -19.81 -17.02
CA LEU A 91 -0.44 -21.10 -16.55
C LEU A 91 -1.30 -21.73 -15.44
N SER A 92 -2.18 -20.97 -14.79
CA SER A 92 -3.10 -21.51 -13.76
C SER A 92 -4.12 -22.49 -14.35
N GLY A 93 -4.44 -22.37 -15.65
CA GLY A 93 -5.32 -23.30 -16.36
C GLY A 93 -4.68 -24.67 -16.65
N ILE A 94 -3.37 -24.82 -16.45
CA ILE A 94 -2.66 -26.07 -16.67
C ILE A 94 -2.73 -26.92 -15.41
N ALA A 95 -3.45 -28.03 -15.51
CA ALA A 95 -3.63 -28.99 -14.44
C ALA A 95 -2.30 -29.60 -13.97
N GLU A 96 -2.20 -29.93 -12.68
CA GLU A 96 -0.98 -30.47 -12.05
C GLU A 96 -0.62 -31.88 -12.55
N ASP A 97 -1.58 -32.61 -13.10
CA ASP A 97 -1.39 -33.92 -13.74
C ASP A 97 -0.94 -33.82 -15.21
N SER A 98 -0.93 -32.61 -15.78
CA SER A 98 -0.49 -32.38 -17.16
C SER A 98 0.96 -32.82 -17.40
N PRO A 99 1.30 -33.31 -18.61
CA PRO A 99 2.70 -33.55 -18.99
C PRO A 99 3.55 -32.27 -18.98
N LEU A 100 2.92 -31.08 -18.98
CA LEU A 100 3.60 -29.78 -18.92
C LEU A 100 3.81 -29.25 -17.49
N ALA A 101 3.30 -29.92 -16.45
CA ALA A 101 3.43 -29.47 -15.07
C ALA A 101 4.89 -29.23 -14.61
N PRO A 102 5.89 -30.08 -14.98
CA PRO A 102 7.29 -29.79 -14.64
C PRO A 102 7.85 -28.53 -15.31
N TRP A 103 7.39 -28.21 -16.52
CA TRP A 103 7.77 -26.98 -17.23
C TRP A 103 7.11 -25.75 -16.61
N LYS A 104 5.84 -25.84 -16.21
CA LYS A 104 5.15 -24.80 -15.43
C LYS A 104 5.91 -24.49 -14.13
N ALA A 105 6.35 -25.51 -13.41
CA ALA A 105 7.15 -25.36 -12.19
C ALA A 105 8.51 -24.70 -12.47
N LEU A 106 9.19 -25.06 -13.58
CA LEU A 106 10.43 -24.41 -14.00
C LEU A 106 10.23 -22.92 -14.34
N VAL A 107 9.16 -22.55 -15.06
CA VAL A 107 8.82 -21.15 -15.34
C VAL A 107 8.68 -20.35 -14.04
N GLY A 108 7.96 -20.89 -13.06
CA GLY A 108 7.82 -20.27 -11.74
C GLY A 108 9.15 -20.16 -10.97
N ALA A 109 10.06 -21.11 -11.14
CA ALA A 109 11.39 -21.04 -10.53
C ALA A 109 12.27 -19.95 -11.15
N VAL A 110 12.26 -19.80 -12.48
CA VAL A 110 12.99 -18.75 -13.21
C VAL A 110 12.44 -17.37 -12.84
N ASP A 111 11.12 -17.19 -12.83
CA ASP A 111 10.48 -15.95 -12.39
C ASP A 111 10.86 -15.57 -10.95
N ALA A 112 10.73 -16.51 -10.02
CA ALA A 112 11.10 -16.27 -8.62
C ALA A 112 12.60 -15.95 -8.46
N PHE A 113 13.46 -16.56 -9.27
CA PHE A 113 14.89 -16.24 -9.31
C PHE A 113 15.13 -14.78 -9.75
N HIS A 114 14.49 -14.33 -10.84
CA HIS A 114 14.59 -12.93 -11.28
C HIS A 114 14.02 -11.93 -10.27
N ARG A 115 13.00 -12.31 -9.50
CA ARG A 115 12.44 -11.51 -8.41
C ARG A 115 13.28 -11.52 -7.12
N GLY A 116 14.36 -12.30 -7.06
CA GLY A 116 15.19 -12.46 -5.87
C GLY A 116 14.53 -13.24 -4.72
N ASP A 117 13.39 -13.90 -4.96
CA ASP A 117 12.72 -14.72 -3.94
C ASP A 117 13.27 -16.15 -3.96
N ALA A 118 14.41 -16.33 -3.29
CA ALA A 118 15.08 -17.62 -3.18
C ALA A 118 14.16 -18.72 -2.58
N ALA A 119 13.24 -18.35 -1.68
CA ALA A 119 12.34 -19.31 -1.05
C ALA A 119 11.24 -19.78 -2.01
N ALA A 120 10.64 -18.85 -2.78
CA ALA A 120 9.71 -19.21 -3.84
C ALA A 120 10.38 -20.01 -4.96
N CYS A 121 11.62 -19.65 -5.33
CA CYS A 121 12.40 -20.38 -6.31
C CYS A 121 12.60 -21.85 -5.88
N ARG A 122 13.04 -22.10 -4.64
CA ARG A 122 13.18 -23.47 -4.10
C ARG A 122 11.86 -24.24 -4.10
N ARG A 123 10.77 -23.62 -3.61
CA ARG A 123 9.43 -24.26 -3.63
C ARG A 123 8.98 -24.64 -5.03
N ALA A 124 9.28 -23.81 -6.03
CA ALA A 124 8.95 -24.09 -7.43
C ALA A 124 9.83 -25.22 -7.98
N LEU A 125 11.14 -25.22 -7.70
CA LEU A 125 12.04 -26.30 -8.08
C LEU A 125 11.62 -27.64 -7.47
N ASP A 126 11.17 -27.66 -6.22
CA ASP A 126 10.74 -28.87 -5.51
C ASP A 126 9.54 -29.57 -6.15
N ARG A 127 8.69 -28.81 -6.85
CA ARG A 127 7.54 -29.35 -7.60
C ARG A 127 7.91 -30.00 -8.93
N ILE A 128 9.15 -29.81 -9.41
CA ILE A 128 9.62 -30.43 -10.65
C ILE A 128 9.84 -31.93 -10.40
N ASP A 129 9.11 -32.77 -11.14
CA ASP A 129 9.29 -34.23 -11.14
C ASP A 129 10.76 -34.59 -11.46
N PRO A 130 11.48 -35.30 -10.56
CA PRO A 130 12.89 -35.66 -10.76
C PRO A 130 13.17 -36.49 -12.03
N ARG A 131 12.15 -37.15 -12.59
CA ARG A 131 12.27 -37.97 -13.82
C ARG A 131 12.03 -37.17 -15.10
N SER A 132 11.68 -35.89 -14.98
CA SER A 132 11.44 -34.99 -16.12
C SER A 132 12.71 -34.29 -16.59
N GLU A 133 12.78 -33.92 -17.86
CA GLU A 133 13.93 -33.19 -18.42
C GLU A 133 14.20 -31.84 -17.71
N PRO A 134 13.19 -31.02 -17.32
CA PRO A 134 13.41 -29.80 -16.52
C PRO A 134 14.19 -30.01 -15.22
N ALA A 135 14.11 -31.19 -14.59
CA ALA A 135 14.82 -31.48 -13.35
C ALA A 135 16.34 -31.38 -13.48
N ARG A 136 16.87 -31.52 -14.71
CA ARG A 136 18.30 -31.39 -14.99
C ARG A 136 18.84 -29.99 -14.71
N LEU A 137 17.98 -28.96 -14.69
CA LEU A 137 18.38 -27.59 -14.36
C LEU A 137 18.41 -27.32 -12.84
N ARG A 138 17.78 -28.19 -12.02
CA ARG A 138 17.72 -28.01 -10.56
C ARG A 138 19.10 -27.81 -9.91
N PRO A 139 20.13 -28.62 -10.22
CA PRO A 139 21.47 -28.41 -9.64
C PRO A 139 22.10 -27.06 -10.00
N ALA A 140 21.81 -26.52 -11.21
CA ALA A 140 22.31 -25.21 -11.61
C ALA A 140 21.66 -24.10 -10.78
N PHE A 141 20.34 -24.14 -10.58
CA PHE A 141 19.64 -23.19 -9.72
C PHE A 141 20.07 -23.28 -8.26
N GLU A 142 20.25 -24.48 -7.70
CA GLU A 142 20.75 -24.65 -6.33
C GLU A 142 22.12 -23.99 -6.15
N GLN A 143 23.01 -24.10 -7.15
CA GLN A 143 24.31 -23.42 -7.12
C GLN A 143 24.21 -21.91 -7.32
N LEU A 144 23.30 -21.43 -8.16
CA LEU A 144 23.04 -19.99 -8.31
C LEU A 144 22.50 -19.38 -7.01
N LEU A 145 21.64 -20.10 -6.29
CA LEU A 145 21.04 -19.65 -5.03
C LEU A 145 21.99 -19.76 -3.82
N THR A 146 22.92 -20.72 -3.82
CA THR A 146 23.88 -20.93 -2.72
C THR A 146 25.22 -20.25 -2.93
N GLY A 147 25.56 -19.88 -4.17
CA GLY A 147 26.86 -19.33 -4.51
C GLY A 147 27.99 -20.37 -4.56
N SER A 148 27.69 -21.67 -4.49
CA SER A 148 28.67 -22.76 -4.45
C SER A 148 29.48 -22.91 -5.77
N ASP A 149 30.61 -23.62 -5.73
CA ASP A 149 31.50 -23.82 -6.89
C ASP A 149 30.84 -24.74 -7.97
N PRO A 150 30.80 -24.33 -9.25
CA PRO A 150 30.17 -25.12 -10.31
C PRO A 150 31.03 -26.25 -10.89
N SER A 151 32.21 -26.51 -10.34
CA SER A 151 33.10 -27.61 -10.74
C SER A 151 32.48 -29.01 -10.61
N GLY A 152 31.48 -29.19 -9.74
CA GLY A 152 30.72 -30.44 -9.62
C GLY A 152 29.66 -30.66 -10.71
N LEU A 153 29.34 -29.64 -11.52
CA LEU A 153 28.29 -29.73 -12.55
C LEU A 153 28.80 -30.29 -13.88
N PRO A 154 27.91 -30.94 -14.66
CA PRO A 154 28.14 -31.22 -16.07
C PRO A 154 28.55 -29.98 -16.87
N PRO A 155 29.38 -30.11 -17.93
CA PRO A 155 29.95 -28.97 -18.65
C PRO A 155 28.93 -27.94 -19.15
N GLY A 156 27.77 -28.38 -19.64
CA GLY A 156 26.72 -27.47 -20.12
C GLY A 156 26.06 -26.64 -19.01
N LEU A 157 25.81 -27.25 -17.84
CA LEU A 157 25.24 -26.54 -16.69
C LEU A 157 26.27 -25.63 -16.03
N ARG A 158 27.53 -26.06 -15.99
CA ARG A 158 28.65 -25.22 -15.55
C ARG A 158 28.76 -23.98 -16.42
N GLY A 159 28.74 -24.15 -17.74
CA GLY A 159 28.75 -23.04 -18.70
C GLY A 159 27.60 -22.06 -18.47
N LEU A 160 26.38 -22.55 -18.19
CA LEU A 160 25.23 -21.72 -17.86
C LEU A 160 25.43 -20.94 -16.54
N VAL A 161 25.84 -21.62 -15.47
CA VAL A 161 26.09 -20.98 -14.17
C VAL A 161 27.21 -19.95 -14.28
N THR A 162 28.28 -20.24 -15.02
CA THR A 162 29.38 -19.30 -15.28
C THR A 162 28.93 -18.14 -16.17
N ALA A 163 28.05 -18.36 -17.15
CA ALA A 163 27.50 -17.28 -17.96
C ALA A 163 26.69 -16.29 -17.11
N ILE A 164 25.91 -16.80 -16.15
CA ILE A 164 25.05 -16.00 -15.26
C ILE A 164 25.85 -15.33 -14.14
N ARG A 165 26.80 -16.03 -13.50
CA ARG A 165 27.59 -15.50 -12.36
C ARG A 165 28.88 -14.78 -12.77
N GLY A 166 29.36 -15.02 -13.99
CA GLY A 166 30.72 -14.66 -14.40
C GLY A 166 31.76 -15.53 -13.69
N ASN A 167 33.05 -15.26 -13.99
CA ASN A 167 34.14 -15.87 -13.24
C ASN A 167 34.42 -15.07 -11.96
N SER A 168 33.59 -15.28 -10.94
CA SER A 168 33.63 -14.49 -9.69
C SER A 168 34.98 -14.56 -8.97
N LYS A 169 35.76 -15.65 -9.13
CA LYS A 169 37.11 -15.77 -8.55
C LYS A 169 38.11 -14.82 -9.20
N GLU A 170 37.96 -14.53 -10.48
CA GLU A 170 38.87 -13.65 -11.21
C GLU A 170 38.42 -12.19 -11.19
N LEU A 171 37.12 -11.93 -11.17
CA LEU A 171 36.57 -10.58 -11.17
C LEU A 171 36.45 -10.00 -9.75
N GLY A 172 36.21 -10.84 -8.74
CA GLY A 172 35.97 -10.44 -7.35
C GLY A 172 37.01 -9.49 -6.75
N PRO A 173 38.33 -9.74 -6.88
CA PRO A 173 39.35 -8.83 -6.35
C PRO A 173 39.29 -7.42 -6.97
N PHE A 174 38.97 -7.31 -8.26
CA PHE A 174 38.85 -6.02 -8.94
C PHE A 174 37.60 -5.26 -8.51
N LEU A 175 36.49 -5.97 -8.31
CA LEU A 175 35.25 -5.37 -7.80
C LEU A 175 35.41 -4.91 -6.35
N ALA A 176 36.08 -5.70 -5.52
CA ALA A 176 36.44 -5.31 -4.16
C ALA A 176 37.34 -4.06 -4.13
N ALA A 177 38.25 -3.93 -5.10
CA ALA A 177 39.08 -2.73 -5.25
C ALA A 177 38.25 -1.49 -5.63
N VAL A 178 37.25 -1.64 -6.51
CA VAL A 178 36.29 -0.58 -6.83
C VAL A 178 35.51 -0.17 -5.58
N ASP A 179 34.98 -1.12 -4.81
CA ASP A 179 34.24 -0.81 -3.57
C ASP A 179 35.14 -0.11 -2.54
N ALA A 180 36.39 -0.56 -2.39
CA ALA A 180 37.37 0.08 -1.51
C ALA A 180 37.70 1.52 -1.96
N ALA A 181 37.88 1.74 -3.26
CA ALA A 181 38.13 3.07 -3.82
C ALA A 181 36.93 4.01 -3.65
N LEU A 182 35.71 3.49 -3.83
CA LEU A 182 34.47 4.22 -3.58
C LEU A 182 34.34 4.62 -2.11
N ALA A 183 34.64 3.70 -1.18
CA ALA A 183 34.67 3.96 0.25
C ALA A 183 35.73 5.01 0.64
N ALA A 184 36.90 4.96 0.00
CA ALA A 184 37.98 5.92 0.21
C ALA A 184 37.70 7.32 -0.37
N ARG A 185 36.63 7.48 -1.18
CA ARG A 185 36.16 8.76 -1.77
C ARG A 185 37.20 9.47 -2.65
N LYS A 186 38.17 8.75 -3.23
CA LYS A 186 39.22 9.31 -4.08
C LYS A 186 38.93 9.06 -5.55
N LEU A 187 38.63 10.12 -6.31
CA LEU A 187 38.22 10.01 -7.71
C LEU A 187 39.29 9.34 -8.59
N ALA A 188 40.57 9.66 -8.42
CA ALA A 188 41.63 9.06 -9.23
C ALA A 188 41.71 7.53 -9.05
N ASP A 189 41.64 7.08 -7.78
CA ASP A 189 41.68 5.66 -7.43
C ASP A 189 40.43 4.92 -7.93
N VAL A 190 39.26 5.59 -7.88
CA VAL A 190 38.01 5.07 -8.45
C VAL A 190 38.14 4.88 -9.96
N LEU A 191 38.61 5.89 -10.69
CA LEU A 191 38.75 5.80 -12.15
C LEU A 191 39.74 4.70 -12.56
N ALA A 192 40.87 4.56 -11.86
CA ALA A 192 41.86 3.50 -12.12
C ALA A 192 41.31 2.10 -11.81
N SER A 193 40.55 1.97 -10.72
CA SER A 193 39.91 0.70 -10.33
C SER A 193 38.80 0.30 -11.31
N ILE A 194 38.04 1.28 -11.82
CA ILE A 194 37.02 1.08 -12.86
C ILE A 194 37.66 0.54 -14.14
N ASP A 195 38.69 1.21 -14.66
CA ASP A 195 39.39 0.77 -15.88
C ASP A 195 39.91 -0.67 -15.74
N SER A 196 40.51 -0.99 -14.59
CA SER A 196 41.00 -2.34 -14.29
C SER A 196 39.86 -3.39 -14.25
N ALA A 197 38.74 -3.07 -13.62
CA ALA A 197 37.59 -3.97 -13.53
C ALA A 197 36.89 -4.16 -14.90
N VAL A 198 36.74 -3.09 -15.68
CA VAL A 198 36.15 -3.10 -17.03
C VAL A 198 36.99 -3.94 -17.97
N ARG A 199 38.33 -3.74 -18.01
CA ARG A 199 39.24 -4.57 -18.81
C ARG A 199 39.15 -6.03 -18.41
N ARG A 200 39.22 -6.33 -17.11
CA ARG A 200 39.15 -7.72 -16.65
C ARG A 200 37.82 -8.38 -16.99
N CYS A 201 36.71 -7.67 -16.86
CA CYS A 201 35.40 -8.16 -17.22
C CYS A 201 35.28 -8.38 -18.74
N SER A 202 35.84 -7.49 -19.56
CA SER A 202 35.91 -7.66 -21.02
C SER A 202 36.65 -8.94 -21.41
N ASP A 203 37.74 -9.27 -20.72
CA ASP A 203 38.55 -10.45 -21.03
C ASP A 203 37.92 -11.77 -20.53
N SER A 204 37.31 -11.75 -19.34
CA SER A 204 36.87 -12.96 -18.64
C SER A 204 35.37 -13.25 -18.72
N ALA A 205 34.53 -12.23 -18.86
CA ALA A 205 33.07 -12.33 -18.88
C ALA A 205 32.43 -11.17 -19.67
N PRO A 206 32.69 -11.06 -20.99
CA PRO A 206 32.24 -9.93 -21.81
C PRO A 206 30.71 -9.75 -21.79
N GLN A 207 29.95 -10.82 -21.56
CA GLN A 207 28.49 -10.78 -21.45
C GLN A 207 27.97 -10.03 -20.21
N LEU A 208 28.79 -9.86 -19.17
CA LEU A 208 28.42 -9.13 -17.94
C LEU A 208 28.90 -7.68 -17.95
N LEU A 209 29.61 -7.27 -18.99
CA LEU A 209 30.29 -5.99 -19.01
C LEU A 209 29.32 -4.81 -18.94
N ASP A 210 28.20 -4.88 -19.66
CA ASP A 210 27.18 -3.83 -19.63
C ASP A 210 26.53 -3.74 -18.24
N ASP A 211 26.21 -4.88 -17.62
CA ASP A 211 25.68 -4.94 -16.25
C ASP A 211 26.65 -4.36 -15.22
N LEU A 212 27.92 -4.71 -15.33
CA LEU A 212 28.98 -4.19 -14.47
C LEU A 212 29.07 -2.67 -14.59
N CYS A 213 29.19 -2.16 -15.82
CA CYS A 213 29.29 -0.73 -16.09
C CYS A 213 28.05 0.03 -15.57
N ARG A 214 26.84 -0.53 -15.73
CA ARG A 214 25.59 0.05 -15.17
C ARG A 214 25.65 0.14 -13.64
N ARG A 215 26.07 -0.93 -12.96
CA ARG A 215 26.20 -0.98 -11.49
C ARG A 215 27.29 -0.05 -10.97
N ILE A 216 28.44 0.04 -11.65
CA ILE A 216 29.53 0.97 -11.31
C ILE A 216 29.01 2.42 -11.39
N ALA A 217 28.33 2.79 -12.48
CA ALA A 217 27.78 4.14 -12.64
C ALA A 217 26.80 4.49 -11.50
N ALA A 218 25.88 3.58 -11.19
CA ALA A 218 24.92 3.74 -10.09
C ALA A 218 25.62 3.88 -8.72
N LYS A 219 26.60 3.03 -8.40
CA LYS A 219 27.38 3.15 -7.15
C LYS A 219 28.16 4.47 -7.08
N CYS A 220 28.74 4.93 -8.20
CA CYS A 220 29.42 6.21 -8.27
C CYS A 220 28.47 7.40 -8.06
N LEU A 221 27.24 7.33 -8.57
CA LEU A 221 26.20 8.35 -8.34
C LEU A 221 25.80 8.40 -6.86
N ALA A 222 25.55 7.25 -6.25
CA ALA A 222 25.26 7.16 -4.80
C ALA A 222 26.41 7.77 -3.97
N ALA A 223 27.65 7.56 -4.42
CA ALA A 223 28.86 8.16 -3.87
C ALA A 223 29.15 9.60 -4.40
N LYS A 224 28.18 10.28 -5.04
CA LYS A 224 28.26 11.69 -5.47
C LYS A 224 29.51 12.04 -6.30
N PHE A 225 30.04 11.09 -7.05
CA PHE A 225 31.14 11.34 -7.99
C PHE A 225 30.65 12.00 -9.28
N PRO A 226 31.48 12.82 -9.95
CA PRO A 226 31.11 13.51 -11.19
C PRO A 226 30.88 12.51 -12.34
N GLN A 227 29.63 12.37 -12.75
CA GLN A 227 29.20 11.33 -13.69
C GLN A 227 29.86 11.44 -15.07
N ASP A 228 30.15 12.64 -15.57
CA ASP A 228 30.81 12.83 -16.87
C ASP A 228 32.19 12.17 -16.94
N ARG A 229 32.93 12.19 -15.82
CA ARG A 229 34.25 11.55 -15.73
C ARG A 229 34.13 10.04 -15.63
N ILE A 230 33.11 9.55 -14.93
CA ILE A 230 32.82 8.12 -14.82
C ILE A 230 32.40 7.57 -16.20
N TYR A 231 31.47 8.22 -16.91
CA TYR A 231 31.07 7.78 -18.25
C TYR A 231 32.23 7.80 -19.25
N LYS A 232 33.11 8.79 -19.18
CA LYS A 232 34.34 8.81 -19.99
C LYS A 232 35.24 7.61 -19.67
N ALA A 233 35.45 7.28 -18.40
CA ALA A 233 36.29 6.16 -17.99
C ALA A 233 35.68 4.78 -18.26
N LEU A 234 34.36 4.68 -18.38
CA LEU A 234 33.71 3.44 -18.81
C LEU A 234 33.91 3.17 -20.31
N GLU A 235 34.36 4.17 -21.09
CA GLU A 235 34.66 4.12 -22.54
C GLU A 235 33.59 3.43 -23.40
N ARG A 236 32.35 3.34 -22.91
CA ARG A 236 31.25 2.59 -23.53
C ARG A 236 29.94 3.36 -23.43
N ARG A 237 29.16 3.30 -24.51
CA ARG A 237 27.77 3.76 -24.52
C ARG A 237 26.91 2.67 -23.87
N LEU A 238 26.62 2.85 -22.58
CA LEU A 238 25.72 1.97 -21.85
C LEU A 238 24.32 1.98 -22.49
N PRO A 239 23.65 0.82 -22.67
CA PRO A 239 22.27 0.80 -23.11
C PRO A 239 21.38 1.45 -22.05
N ARG A 240 20.77 2.58 -22.43
CA ARG A 240 19.87 3.40 -21.59
C ARG A 240 18.45 2.83 -21.61
N ASN A 241 18.32 1.59 -21.14
CA ASN A 241 17.03 0.91 -21.00
C ASN A 241 16.38 1.23 -19.65
N SER A 242 15.15 0.78 -19.44
CA SER A 242 14.42 1.03 -18.19
C SER A 242 15.21 0.54 -16.96
N GLU A 243 15.84 -0.62 -17.05
CA GLU A 243 16.66 -1.20 -16.00
C GLU A 243 17.80 -0.27 -15.54
N TYR A 244 18.48 0.38 -16.49
CA TYR A 244 19.49 1.38 -16.19
C TYR A 244 18.90 2.52 -15.34
N TYR A 245 17.76 3.07 -15.73
CA TYR A 245 17.13 4.16 -14.99
C TYR A 245 16.57 3.73 -13.63
N ARG A 246 16.14 2.47 -13.47
CA ARG A 246 15.80 1.91 -12.15
C ARG A 246 17.00 1.93 -11.21
N TRP A 247 18.19 1.51 -11.68
CA TRP A 247 19.41 1.55 -10.87
C TRP A 247 19.84 2.97 -10.54
N MET A 248 19.71 3.90 -11.48
CA MET A 248 20.01 5.32 -11.27
C MET A 248 19.07 5.95 -10.25
N ALA A 249 17.78 5.62 -10.32
CA ALA A 249 16.79 6.09 -9.36
C ALA A 249 17.13 5.61 -7.94
N ALA A 250 17.36 4.31 -7.76
CA ALA A 250 17.79 3.75 -6.47
C ALA A 250 19.11 4.37 -5.96
N ALA A 251 20.06 4.66 -6.84
CA ALA A 251 21.30 5.34 -6.46
C ALA A 251 21.06 6.79 -6.01
N ALA A 252 20.20 7.52 -6.70
CA ALA A 252 19.82 8.89 -6.34
C ALA A 252 19.05 8.94 -5.01
N GLU A 253 18.16 7.97 -4.75
CA GLU A 253 17.49 7.83 -3.45
C GLU A 253 18.49 7.67 -2.31
N ARG A 254 19.49 6.78 -2.48
CA ARG A 254 20.57 6.60 -1.48
C ARG A 254 21.41 7.87 -1.31
N ALA A 255 21.65 8.61 -2.39
CA ALA A 255 22.35 9.89 -2.34
C ALA A 255 21.52 11.01 -1.67
N ARG A 256 20.24 10.75 -1.39
CA ARG A 256 19.22 11.72 -0.97
C ARG A 256 19.06 12.87 -1.96
N ASP A 257 19.19 12.57 -3.25
CA ASP A 257 18.96 13.51 -4.34
C ASP A 257 17.56 13.26 -4.92
N ALA A 258 16.56 13.91 -4.34
CA ALA A 258 15.16 13.74 -4.73
C ALA A 258 14.89 14.16 -6.19
N VAL A 259 15.62 15.15 -6.70
CA VAL A 259 15.49 15.60 -8.09
C VAL A 259 15.98 14.52 -9.05
N ALA A 260 17.20 14.04 -8.84
CA ALA A 260 17.77 12.98 -9.66
C ALA A 260 16.98 11.67 -9.53
N ALA A 261 16.42 11.38 -8.35
CA ALA A 261 15.57 10.23 -8.12
C ALA A 261 14.27 10.31 -8.92
N CYS A 262 13.51 11.42 -8.80
CA CYS A 262 12.27 11.61 -9.55
C CYS A 262 12.50 11.61 -11.07
N ALA A 263 13.54 12.29 -11.55
CA ALA A 263 13.91 12.27 -12.96
C ALA A 263 14.23 10.85 -13.47
N SER A 264 15.00 10.08 -12.69
CA SER A 264 15.35 8.71 -13.06
C SER A 264 14.13 7.78 -13.00
N TRP A 265 13.24 7.96 -12.03
CA TRP A 265 11.99 7.21 -11.95
C TRP A 265 11.03 7.51 -13.10
N ASP A 266 10.93 8.76 -13.55
CA ASP A 266 10.10 9.11 -14.71
C ASP A 266 10.65 8.50 -16.00
N MET A 267 11.97 8.54 -16.19
CA MET A 267 12.62 7.87 -17.31
C MET A 267 12.45 6.35 -17.27
N PHE A 268 12.57 5.75 -16.08
CA PHE A 268 12.25 4.34 -15.88
C PHE A 268 10.80 4.04 -16.27
N ARG A 269 9.84 4.85 -15.83
CA ARG A 269 8.41 4.69 -16.12
C ARG A 269 8.15 4.67 -17.63
N ILE A 270 8.63 5.67 -18.36
CA ILE A 270 8.44 5.79 -19.82
C ILE A 270 9.05 4.57 -20.54
N LEU A 271 10.30 4.25 -20.23
CA LEU A 271 11.01 3.16 -20.90
C LEU A 271 10.46 1.78 -20.52
N ALA A 272 10.05 1.58 -19.27
CA ALA A 272 9.48 0.31 -18.82
C ALA A 272 8.15 0.01 -19.50
N ILE A 273 7.32 1.04 -19.75
CA ILE A 273 6.09 0.91 -20.52
C ILE A 273 6.41 0.61 -21.99
N ALA A 274 7.34 1.36 -22.60
CA ALA A 274 7.76 1.16 -24.00
C ALA A 274 8.42 -0.22 -24.26
N GLU A 275 9.14 -0.74 -23.26
CA GLU A 275 9.74 -2.09 -23.27
C GLU A 275 8.74 -3.19 -22.91
N GLY A 276 7.51 -2.84 -22.51
CA GLY A 276 6.47 -3.81 -22.14
C GLY A 276 6.68 -4.48 -20.78
N ARG A 277 7.52 -3.91 -19.90
CA ARG A 277 7.75 -4.44 -18.53
C ARG A 277 6.52 -4.35 -17.65
N PHE A 278 5.73 -3.28 -17.80
CA PHE A 278 4.39 -3.18 -17.24
C PHE A 278 3.49 -2.34 -18.15
N PRO A 279 2.16 -2.56 -18.15
CA PRO A 279 1.23 -1.81 -18.99
C PRO A 279 1.14 -0.32 -18.61
N GLU A 280 0.77 0.51 -19.59
CA GLU A 280 0.22 1.82 -19.29
C GLU A 280 -1.10 1.65 -18.50
N LEU A 281 -1.37 2.51 -17.53
CA LEU A 281 -2.53 2.38 -16.61
C LEU A 281 -2.54 1.10 -15.75
N SER A 282 -1.39 0.76 -15.17
CA SER A 282 -1.23 -0.40 -14.28
C SER A 282 -0.93 -0.01 -12.82
N PRO A 283 -1.17 -0.91 -11.84
CA PRO A 283 -0.75 -0.69 -10.45
C PRO A 283 0.76 -0.42 -10.31
N GLU A 284 1.59 -1.03 -11.16
CA GLU A 284 3.03 -0.78 -11.20
C GLU A 284 3.34 0.65 -11.62
N HIS A 285 2.65 1.17 -12.64
CA HIS A 285 2.75 2.57 -13.05
C HIS A 285 2.37 3.51 -11.91
N ALA A 286 1.23 3.27 -11.24
CA ALA A 286 0.80 4.09 -10.11
C ALA A 286 1.81 4.03 -8.94
N THR A 287 2.40 2.87 -8.70
CA THR A 287 3.43 2.68 -7.66
C THR A 287 4.66 3.55 -7.92
N VAL A 288 5.12 3.65 -9.18
CA VAL A 288 6.26 4.52 -9.53
C VAL A 288 5.93 5.99 -9.24
N LEU A 289 4.72 6.44 -9.61
CA LEU A 289 4.26 7.81 -9.32
C LEU A 289 4.17 8.08 -7.81
N GLN A 290 3.71 7.11 -7.01
CA GLN A 290 3.68 7.22 -5.55
C GLN A 290 5.09 7.35 -4.94
N VAL A 291 6.06 6.57 -5.45
CA VAL A 291 7.47 6.68 -5.03
C VAL A 291 8.02 8.06 -5.35
N MET A 292 7.79 8.56 -6.57
CA MET A 292 8.18 9.91 -6.96
C MET A 292 7.54 10.97 -6.04
N ALA A 293 6.26 10.84 -5.72
CA ALA A 293 5.56 11.77 -4.83
C ALA A 293 6.17 11.81 -3.43
N ALA A 294 6.54 10.65 -2.89
CA ALA A 294 7.20 10.53 -1.59
C ALA A 294 8.57 11.25 -1.58
N HIS A 295 9.34 11.14 -2.67
CA HIS A 295 10.62 11.84 -2.80
C HIS A 295 10.45 13.34 -3.02
N ALA A 296 9.49 13.75 -3.86
CA ALA A 296 9.19 15.14 -4.14
C ALA A 296 8.69 15.91 -2.90
N GLY A 297 7.99 15.23 -1.98
CA GLY A 297 7.50 15.81 -0.72
C GLY A 297 8.57 16.00 0.36
N SER A 298 9.83 15.61 0.09
CA SER A 298 10.93 15.77 1.03
C SER A 298 11.36 17.25 1.14
N PRO A 299 11.60 17.80 2.35
CA PRO A 299 11.96 19.21 2.57
C PRO A 299 13.23 19.66 1.81
N PHE A 300 14.04 18.71 1.33
CA PHE A 300 15.23 18.94 0.52
C PHE A 300 14.94 19.43 -0.92
N VAL A 301 13.70 19.33 -1.42
CA VAL A 301 13.31 19.74 -2.78
C VAL A 301 13.02 21.25 -2.90
N SER A 302 12.90 21.96 -1.77
CA SER A 302 12.53 23.39 -1.69
C SER A 302 13.54 24.40 -2.28
N SER A 303 14.68 23.95 -2.82
CA SER A 303 15.69 24.81 -3.44
C SER A 303 15.65 24.79 -4.98
N GLY A 304 14.61 25.38 -5.57
CA GLY A 304 14.36 25.44 -7.03
C GLY A 304 15.49 26.01 -7.91
N ARG A 305 16.54 26.61 -7.34
CA ARG A 305 17.70 27.13 -8.10
C ARG A 305 18.78 26.08 -8.43
N ARG A 306 18.81 24.93 -7.75
CA ARG A 306 19.67 23.78 -8.14
C ARG A 306 18.99 22.91 -9.19
N LEU A 307 17.66 22.96 -9.24
CA LEU A 307 16.79 22.16 -10.08
C LEU A 307 16.97 22.45 -11.59
N ASN A 308 16.90 23.72 -11.99
CA ASN A 308 17.07 24.09 -13.41
C ASN A 308 18.47 23.78 -13.96
N ARG A 309 19.52 24.00 -13.16
CA ARG A 309 20.91 23.74 -13.59
C ARG A 309 21.25 22.25 -13.69
N ALA A 310 20.64 21.41 -12.85
CA ALA A 310 20.78 19.96 -12.96
C ALA A 310 20.03 19.45 -14.20
N ILE A 311 18.79 19.89 -14.41
CA ILE A 311 17.93 19.36 -15.48
C ILE A 311 18.35 19.82 -16.88
N GLU A 312 18.75 21.08 -17.05
CA GLU A 312 19.30 21.57 -18.32
C GLU A 312 20.60 20.83 -18.71
N GLY A 313 21.43 20.46 -17.73
CA GLY A 313 22.69 19.76 -17.98
C GLY A 313 22.59 18.23 -18.11
N THR A 314 21.57 17.57 -17.55
CA THR A 314 21.55 16.10 -17.43
C THR A 314 20.46 15.36 -18.21
N LEU A 315 19.33 15.99 -18.57
CA LEU A 315 18.21 15.27 -19.20
C LEU A 315 18.03 15.56 -20.70
N PHE A 316 18.46 16.73 -21.19
CA PHE A 316 18.13 17.17 -22.54
C PHE A 316 19.33 17.48 -23.46
N ASP A 317 20.53 17.64 -22.91
CA ASP A 317 21.75 17.92 -23.68
C ASP A 317 22.65 16.68 -23.93
N ASN A 318 22.18 15.46 -23.61
CA ASN A 318 22.93 14.21 -23.72
C ASN A 318 22.37 13.27 -24.84
N PRO A 319 23.12 12.25 -25.32
CA PRO A 319 22.75 11.26 -26.34
C PRO A 319 21.54 10.35 -25.99
N ASP A 320 20.78 10.71 -24.97
CA ASP A 320 19.58 10.06 -24.44
C ASP A 320 18.32 10.40 -25.23
N ARG A 321 18.37 11.45 -26.07
CA ARG A 321 17.25 11.89 -26.91
C ARG A 321 16.77 10.78 -27.85
N ASP A 322 17.66 10.01 -28.47
CA ASP A 322 17.26 9.06 -29.52
C ASP A 322 16.47 7.87 -28.96
N ALA A 323 16.88 7.31 -27.82
CA ALA A 323 16.18 6.20 -27.18
C ALA A 323 14.85 6.65 -26.57
N LEU A 324 14.83 7.85 -25.96
CA LEU A 324 13.62 8.46 -25.42
C LEU A 324 12.63 8.79 -26.55
N VAL A 325 13.09 9.44 -27.64
CA VAL A 325 12.27 9.74 -28.82
C VAL A 325 11.68 8.46 -29.41
N LEU A 326 12.48 7.41 -29.61
CA LEU A 326 11.98 6.15 -30.13
C LEU A 326 10.96 5.48 -29.21
N ALA A 327 11.14 5.57 -27.88
CA ALA A 327 10.19 5.06 -26.90
C ALA A 327 8.88 5.85 -26.92
N LEU A 328 8.95 7.18 -26.98
CA LEU A 328 7.80 8.07 -27.05
C LEU A 328 7.03 7.89 -28.37
N GLU A 329 7.73 7.77 -29.50
CA GLU A 329 7.14 7.46 -30.80
C GLU A 329 6.38 6.14 -30.76
N LYS A 330 6.96 5.09 -30.16
CA LYS A 330 6.28 3.79 -29.98
C LYS A 330 5.03 3.89 -29.12
N LEU A 331 5.03 4.78 -28.13
CA LEU A 331 3.89 5.00 -27.24
C LEU A 331 2.87 6.01 -27.82
N GLY A 332 3.14 6.61 -28.99
CA GLY A 332 2.31 7.67 -29.54
C GLY A 332 2.25 8.92 -28.64
N MET A 333 3.22 9.09 -27.75
CA MET A 333 3.30 10.20 -26.82
C MET A 333 4.15 11.31 -27.44
N GLU A 334 3.70 12.57 -27.33
CA GLU A 334 4.63 13.67 -27.57
C GLU A 334 5.76 13.60 -26.53
N PRO A 335 7.01 13.95 -26.91
CA PRO A 335 8.06 14.13 -25.93
C PRO A 335 7.56 15.08 -24.84
N PRO A 336 7.77 14.73 -23.56
CA PRO A 336 7.19 15.49 -22.48
C PRO A 336 7.62 16.95 -22.63
N LYS A 337 6.66 17.80 -23.01
CA LYS A 337 6.71 19.24 -22.73
C LYS A 337 6.55 19.52 -21.23
N ALA A 338 6.50 18.45 -20.42
CA ALA A 338 6.40 18.51 -18.98
C ALA A 338 7.54 19.37 -18.46
N ARG A 339 7.17 20.47 -17.83
CA ARG A 339 8.16 21.31 -17.16
C ARG A 339 8.74 20.49 -16.01
N PRO A 340 9.98 20.75 -15.58
CA PRO A 340 10.54 20.21 -14.34
C PRO A 340 9.59 20.23 -13.13
N GLU A 341 8.68 21.20 -13.14
CA GLU A 341 7.64 21.45 -12.16
C GLU A 341 6.58 20.34 -12.09
N ASP A 342 6.35 19.58 -13.17
CA ASP A 342 5.24 18.62 -13.28
C ASP A 342 5.55 17.27 -12.59
N TYR A 343 6.78 16.77 -12.68
CA TYR A 343 7.20 15.50 -12.02
C TYR A 343 7.84 15.69 -10.65
N LEU A 344 7.82 16.92 -10.11
CA LEU A 344 8.27 17.26 -8.76
C LEU A 344 7.15 17.86 -7.90
N ALA A 345 5.91 17.87 -8.39
CA ALA A 345 4.74 18.28 -7.63
C ALA A 345 4.05 17.04 -7.01
N PRO A 346 4.20 16.78 -5.68
CA PRO A 346 3.65 15.58 -5.06
C PRO A 346 2.13 15.44 -5.26
N ALA A 347 1.40 16.56 -5.20
CA ALA A 347 -0.04 16.59 -5.42
C ALA A 347 -0.43 16.09 -6.83
N ARG A 348 0.32 16.51 -7.86
CA ARG A 348 0.07 16.10 -9.26
C ARG A 348 0.39 14.62 -9.47
N LEU A 349 1.51 14.16 -8.92
CA LEU A 349 1.92 12.76 -9.00
C LEU A 349 0.91 11.83 -8.31
N LEU A 350 0.38 12.23 -7.15
CA LEU A 350 -0.64 11.44 -6.43
C LEU A 350 -2.01 11.49 -7.13
N GLU A 351 -2.38 12.64 -7.69
CA GLU A 351 -3.58 12.78 -8.54
C GLU A 351 -3.48 11.86 -9.77
N GLU A 352 -2.34 11.86 -10.46
CA GLU A 352 -2.10 11.00 -11.60
C GLU A 352 -2.06 9.52 -11.20
N ALA A 353 -1.44 9.18 -10.07
CA ALA A 353 -1.46 7.82 -9.53
C ALA A 353 -2.90 7.32 -9.30
N CYS A 354 -3.79 8.16 -8.76
CA CYS A 354 -5.21 7.82 -8.58
C CYS A 354 -5.95 7.66 -9.92
N ARG A 355 -5.54 8.38 -10.97
CA ARG A 355 -6.11 8.24 -12.32
C ARG A 355 -5.67 6.93 -12.98
N VAL A 356 -4.43 6.52 -12.74
CA VAL A 356 -3.79 5.31 -13.29
C VAL A 356 -4.30 4.05 -12.58
N ASP A 357 -4.30 4.05 -11.25
CA ASP A 357 -4.85 2.98 -10.41
C ASP A 357 -5.74 3.60 -9.32
N PRO A 358 -7.06 3.65 -9.54
CA PRO A 358 -7.99 4.22 -8.58
C PRO A 358 -8.24 3.21 -7.46
N SER A 359 -7.25 3.01 -6.58
CA SER A 359 -7.35 2.15 -5.41
C SER A 359 -7.50 2.96 -4.12
N ASP A 360 -8.21 2.40 -3.14
CA ASP A 360 -8.40 3.02 -1.81
C ASP A 360 -7.06 3.38 -1.14
N GLY A 361 -6.03 2.56 -1.36
CA GLY A 361 -4.67 2.81 -0.86
C GLY A 361 -4.06 4.08 -1.46
N THR A 362 -4.17 4.26 -2.78
CA THR A 362 -3.62 5.43 -3.49
C THR A 362 -4.35 6.71 -3.11
N PHE A 363 -5.69 6.68 -3.06
CA PHE A 363 -6.48 7.81 -2.56
C PHE A 363 -6.17 8.14 -1.10
N GLY A 364 -5.93 7.11 -0.27
CA GLY A 364 -5.49 7.28 1.12
C GLY A 364 -4.19 8.07 1.21
N LEU A 365 -3.17 7.70 0.42
CA LEU A 365 -1.89 8.43 0.38
C LEU A 365 -2.07 9.89 -0.05
N TRP A 366 -2.91 10.14 -1.06
CA TRP A 366 -3.18 11.51 -1.51
C TRP A 366 -3.88 12.35 -0.44
N LEU A 367 -4.91 11.77 0.20
CA LEU A 367 -5.63 12.45 1.27
C LEU A 367 -4.71 12.75 2.46
N ASP A 368 -3.90 11.78 2.86
CA ASP A 368 -2.92 11.93 3.94
C ASP A 368 -1.89 13.03 3.64
N TRP A 369 -1.45 13.14 2.38
CA TRP A 369 -0.58 14.23 1.96
C TRP A 369 -1.29 15.59 2.06
N CYS A 370 -2.54 15.70 1.59
CA CYS A 370 -3.31 16.94 1.68
C CYS A 370 -3.56 17.37 3.13
N LEU A 371 -3.91 16.45 4.02
CA LEU A 371 -4.14 16.75 5.43
C LEU A 371 -2.88 17.24 6.16
N ARG A 372 -1.69 16.86 5.70
CA ARG A 372 -0.41 17.28 6.30
C ARG A 372 0.14 18.58 5.71
N PHE A 373 0.04 18.75 4.40
CA PHE A 373 0.82 19.76 3.67
C PHE A 373 -0.01 20.72 2.83
N ALA A 374 -1.32 20.47 2.68
CA ALA A 374 -2.20 21.30 1.86
C ALA A 374 -3.31 21.94 2.71
N ASP A 375 -4.20 22.67 2.04
CA ASP A 375 -5.38 23.26 2.65
C ASP A 375 -6.53 22.25 2.81
N SER A 376 -7.49 22.60 3.67
CA SER A 376 -8.70 21.80 3.88
C SER A 376 -9.50 21.61 2.59
N ASP A 377 -9.48 22.60 1.69
CA ASP A 377 -10.14 22.53 0.39
C ASP A 377 -9.53 21.46 -0.52
N ALA A 378 -8.21 21.28 -0.53
CA ALA A 378 -7.54 20.19 -1.25
C ALA A 378 -7.97 18.83 -0.69
N ALA A 379 -7.93 18.66 0.63
CA ALA A 379 -8.37 17.41 1.26
C ALA A 379 -9.84 17.09 0.92
N ALA A 380 -10.71 18.10 0.94
CA ALA A 380 -12.11 17.95 0.57
C ALA A 380 -12.30 17.61 -0.92
N ARG A 381 -11.47 18.15 -1.83
CA ARG A 381 -11.48 17.75 -3.25
C ARG A 381 -11.10 16.28 -3.41
N VAL A 382 -10.04 15.83 -2.75
CA VAL A 382 -9.61 14.42 -2.79
C VAL A 382 -10.70 13.50 -2.26
N ALA A 383 -11.31 13.85 -1.12
CA ALA A 383 -12.38 13.05 -0.53
C ALA A 383 -13.60 12.93 -1.47
N ARG A 384 -13.97 14.01 -2.18
CA ARG A 384 -15.05 13.99 -3.17
C ARG A 384 -14.71 13.09 -4.37
N THR A 385 -13.48 13.20 -4.90
CA THR A 385 -13.01 12.35 -6.00
C THR A 385 -12.98 10.88 -5.57
N TRP A 386 -12.49 10.60 -4.37
CA TRP A 386 -12.44 9.25 -3.82
C TRP A 386 -13.85 8.65 -3.69
N MET A 387 -14.81 9.38 -3.10
CA MET A 387 -16.20 8.90 -3.01
C MET A 387 -16.91 8.73 -4.36
N ALA A 388 -16.48 9.46 -5.41
CA ALA A 388 -17.04 9.28 -6.74
C ALA A 388 -16.63 7.95 -7.36
N VAL A 389 -15.44 7.44 -7.02
CA VAL A 389 -14.92 6.16 -7.53
C VAL A 389 -15.23 4.99 -6.60
N HIS A 390 -15.14 5.21 -5.28
CA HIS A 390 -15.42 4.22 -4.22
C HIS A 390 -16.48 4.76 -3.25
N PRO A 391 -17.78 4.68 -3.61
CA PRO A 391 -18.87 5.21 -2.78
C PRO A 391 -18.97 4.60 -1.37
N GLN A 392 -18.49 3.37 -1.20
CA GLN A 392 -18.45 2.63 0.06
C GLN A 392 -17.27 3.03 0.98
N ALA A 393 -16.35 3.88 0.52
CA ALA A 393 -15.20 4.30 1.31
C ALA A 393 -15.65 5.20 2.48
N ALA A 394 -15.54 4.69 3.70
CA ALA A 394 -16.00 5.40 4.90
C ALA A 394 -15.16 6.61 5.27
N ARG A 395 -13.84 6.51 5.09
CA ARG A 395 -12.86 7.56 5.46
C ARG A 395 -13.16 8.92 4.81
N PRO A 396 -13.34 9.03 3.47
CA PRO A 396 -13.65 10.32 2.86
C PRO A 396 -15.03 10.84 3.23
N ALA A 397 -16.02 9.96 3.43
CA ALA A 397 -17.36 10.36 3.86
C ALA A 397 -17.37 10.99 5.25
N LEU A 398 -16.64 10.38 6.20
CA LEU A 398 -16.49 10.90 7.56
C LEU A 398 -15.80 12.27 7.57
N LEU A 399 -14.71 12.44 6.81
CA LEU A 399 -14.00 13.72 6.72
C LEU A 399 -14.93 14.83 6.21
N LEU A 400 -15.60 14.60 5.07
CA LEU A 400 -16.50 15.59 4.48
C LEU A 400 -17.69 15.91 5.39
N ALA A 401 -18.23 14.92 6.10
CA ALA A 401 -19.33 15.12 7.04
C ALA A 401 -18.91 15.98 8.24
N THR A 402 -17.74 15.71 8.84
CA THR A 402 -17.20 16.50 9.94
C THR A 402 -16.91 17.95 9.52
N ASP A 403 -16.35 18.16 8.33
CA ASP A 403 -16.08 19.51 7.83
C ASP A 403 -17.37 20.30 7.57
N LEU A 404 -18.40 19.66 7.00
CA LEU A 404 -19.70 20.27 6.78
C LEU A 404 -20.44 20.58 8.09
N GLU A 405 -20.34 19.70 9.07
CA GLU A 405 -20.89 19.91 10.40
C GLU A 405 -20.25 21.12 11.09
N ARG A 406 -18.91 21.21 11.10
CA ARG A 406 -18.18 22.38 11.63
C ARG A 406 -18.52 23.67 10.89
N ALA A 407 -18.82 23.58 9.59
CA ALA A 407 -19.28 24.70 8.78
C ALA A 407 -20.79 25.04 8.97
N GLY A 408 -21.48 24.41 9.92
CA GLY A 408 -22.88 24.67 10.24
C GLY A 408 -23.87 24.12 9.19
N LYS A 409 -23.51 23.05 8.46
CA LYS A 409 -24.33 22.44 7.40
C LYS A 409 -24.68 20.97 7.70
N PRO A 410 -25.34 20.67 8.83
CA PRO A 410 -25.61 19.30 9.28
C PRO A 410 -26.47 18.48 8.29
N ASP A 411 -27.43 19.10 7.60
CA ASP A 411 -28.25 18.41 6.59
C ASP A 411 -27.41 17.86 5.43
N ARG A 412 -26.38 18.61 5.00
CA ARG A 412 -25.47 18.14 3.94
C ARG A 412 -24.53 17.06 4.46
N ALA A 413 -24.11 17.14 5.72
CA ALA A 413 -23.30 16.09 6.36
C ALA A 413 -24.08 14.77 6.41
N LEU A 414 -25.35 14.82 6.86
CA LEU A 414 -26.24 13.64 6.89
C LEU A 414 -26.44 13.03 5.50
N ALA A 415 -26.67 13.85 4.47
CA ALA A 415 -26.84 13.37 3.10
C ALA A 415 -25.60 12.62 2.55
N ILE A 416 -24.38 13.06 2.91
CA ILE A 416 -23.14 12.36 2.53
C ILE A 416 -23.04 11.00 3.22
N LEU A 417 -23.31 10.96 4.53
CA LEU A 417 -23.23 9.72 5.31
C LEU A 417 -24.30 8.71 4.86
N GLU A 418 -25.50 9.18 4.56
CA GLU A 418 -26.59 8.37 4.00
C GLU A 418 -26.21 7.74 2.66
N LYS A 419 -25.64 8.54 1.76
CA LYS A 419 -25.20 8.05 0.45
C LYS A 419 -24.12 6.97 0.60
N SER A 420 -23.19 7.13 1.54
CA SER A 420 -22.11 6.16 1.76
C SER A 420 -22.62 4.85 2.39
N GLU A 421 -23.52 4.93 3.37
CA GLU A 421 -24.15 3.75 3.98
C GLU A 421 -25.02 3.00 2.96
N ALA A 422 -25.81 3.71 2.15
CA ALA A 422 -26.60 3.11 1.07
C ALA A 422 -25.74 2.42 0.00
N ALA A 423 -24.49 2.85 -0.17
CA ALA A 423 -23.52 2.22 -1.05
C ALA A 423 -22.82 1.00 -0.42
N GLY A 424 -23.13 0.64 0.83
CA GLY A 424 -22.57 -0.53 1.51
C GLY A 424 -21.38 -0.23 2.43
N ALA A 425 -21.16 1.01 2.86
CA ALA A 425 -20.14 1.30 3.85
C ALA A 425 -20.48 0.67 5.22
N GLU A 426 -19.64 -0.26 5.70
CA GLU A 426 -19.88 -0.99 6.95
C GLU A 426 -19.28 -0.34 8.21
N ASP A 427 -18.64 0.83 8.08
CA ASP A 427 -17.93 1.45 9.20
C ASP A 427 -18.89 1.92 10.31
N PRO A 428 -18.79 1.40 11.56
CA PRO A 428 -19.65 1.80 12.67
C PRO A 428 -19.60 3.29 13.00
N ARG A 429 -18.51 3.98 12.65
CA ARG A 429 -18.35 5.42 12.89
C ARG A 429 -19.29 6.26 12.04
N ILE A 430 -19.63 5.84 10.81
CA ILE A 430 -20.63 6.53 9.98
C ILE A 430 -21.96 6.59 10.73
N ARG A 431 -22.38 5.44 11.26
CA ARG A 431 -23.63 5.31 12.03
C ARG A 431 -23.58 6.13 13.32
N ALA A 432 -22.45 6.11 14.03
CA ALA A 432 -22.26 6.91 15.23
C ALA A 432 -22.38 8.42 14.95
N VAL A 433 -21.72 8.92 13.90
CA VAL A 433 -21.77 10.34 13.51
C VAL A 433 -23.19 10.76 13.09
N ARG A 434 -23.94 9.93 12.35
CA ARG A 434 -25.34 10.22 11.99
C ARG A 434 -26.21 10.38 13.23
N VAL A 435 -26.10 9.47 14.19
CA VAL A 435 -26.83 9.54 15.47
C VAL A 435 -26.48 10.82 16.22
N ARG A 436 -25.19 11.14 16.31
CA ARG A 436 -24.71 12.35 16.98
C ARG A 436 -25.28 13.62 16.36
N ILE A 437 -25.19 13.77 15.03
CA ILE A 437 -25.70 14.96 14.32
C ILE A 437 -27.22 15.10 14.51
N LEU A 438 -27.99 14.01 14.45
CA LEU A 438 -29.43 14.05 14.65
C LEU A 438 -29.82 14.33 16.12
N ALA A 439 -29.09 13.77 17.09
CA ALA A 439 -29.30 14.06 18.50
C ALA A 439 -29.00 15.55 18.81
N ALA A 440 -27.89 16.09 18.30
CA ALA A 440 -27.57 17.50 18.39
C ALA A 440 -28.67 18.38 17.77
N ALA A 441 -29.18 18.01 16.59
CA ALA A 441 -30.29 18.73 15.97
C ALA A 441 -31.56 18.76 16.84
N VAL A 442 -31.90 17.66 17.54
CA VAL A 442 -33.02 17.64 18.50
C VAL A 442 -32.76 18.61 19.65
N LEU A 443 -31.57 18.56 20.26
CA LEU A 443 -31.18 19.41 21.39
C LEU A 443 -31.19 20.90 20.99
N ASP A 444 -30.66 21.23 19.82
CA ASP A 444 -30.66 22.60 19.28
C ASP A 444 -32.08 23.13 19.08
N GLN A 445 -32.99 22.34 18.50
CA GLN A 445 -34.39 22.77 18.33
C GLN A 445 -35.11 22.94 19.67
N LEU A 446 -34.79 22.13 20.68
CA LEU A 446 -35.32 22.30 22.04
C LEU A 446 -34.78 23.57 22.70
N CYS A 447 -33.48 23.84 22.56
CA CYS A 447 -32.85 25.07 23.05
C CYS A 447 -33.47 26.32 22.41
N LEU A 448 -33.80 26.24 21.12
CA LEU A 448 -34.52 27.28 20.36
C LEU A 448 -36.04 27.33 20.65
N ARG A 449 -36.54 26.55 21.60
CA ARG A 449 -37.97 26.45 21.99
C ARG A 449 -38.89 26.09 20.82
N ARG A 450 -38.44 25.20 19.93
CA ARG A 450 -39.20 24.67 18.77
C ARG A 450 -39.46 23.16 18.91
N PRO A 451 -40.32 22.75 19.85
CA PRO A 451 -40.51 21.33 20.18
C PRO A 451 -41.12 20.51 19.03
N GLU A 452 -41.91 21.12 18.14
CA GLU A 452 -42.47 20.44 16.96
C GLU A 452 -41.40 20.06 15.93
N LEU A 453 -40.39 20.93 15.72
CA LEU A 453 -39.25 20.62 14.85
C LEU A 453 -38.33 19.58 15.50
N ALA A 454 -38.18 19.64 16.83
CA ALA A 454 -37.45 18.64 17.60
C ALA A 454 -38.11 17.25 17.47
N ALA A 455 -39.45 17.17 17.48
CA ALA A 455 -40.18 15.92 17.23
C ALA A 455 -39.89 15.34 15.83
N GLY A 456 -39.84 16.19 14.80
CA GLY A 456 -39.46 15.76 13.44
C GLY A 456 -38.03 15.19 13.34
N ALA A 457 -37.06 15.84 13.99
CA ALA A 457 -35.68 15.35 14.06
C ALA A 457 -35.56 14.04 14.87
N LEU A 458 -36.33 13.91 15.96
CA LEU A 458 -36.41 12.70 16.76
C LEU A 458 -36.97 11.51 15.96
N GLU A 459 -37.99 11.73 15.13
CA GLU A 459 -38.52 10.67 14.27
C GLU A 459 -37.49 10.21 13.23
N ARG A 460 -36.71 11.13 12.65
CA ARG A 460 -35.59 10.77 11.76
C ARG A 460 -34.56 9.89 12.46
N LEU A 461 -34.22 10.22 13.72
CA LEU A 461 -33.31 9.43 14.54
C LEU A 461 -33.88 8.02 14.84
N ARG A 462 -35.19 7.93 15.11
CA ARG A 462 -35.89 6.67 15.45
C ARG A 462 -35.99 5.69 14.28
N VAL A 463 -36.13 6.21 13.05
CA VAL A 463 -36.30 5.41 11.83
C VAL A 463 -34.96 4.83 11.34
N LEU A 464 -33.82 5.24 11.90
CA LEU A 464 -32.53 4.65 11.54
C LEU A 464 -32.53 3.13 11.79
N PRO A 465 -32.09 2.30 10.82
CA PRO A 465 -32.08 0.83 10.96
C PRO A 465 -31.33 0.35 12.22
N HIS A 466 -30.32 1.12 12.62
CA HIS A 466 -29.42 0.80 13.71
C HIS A 466 -29.75 1.54 15.01
N ALA A 467 -30.92 2.19 15.12
CA ALA A 467 -31.36 2.88 16.34
C ALA A 467 -31.48 1.95 17.56
N ALA A 468 -31.55 0.63 17.32
CA ALA A 468 -31.64 -0.40 18.36
C ALA A 468 -30.28 -0.85 18.94
N GLU A 469 -29.15 -0.42 18.37
CA GLU A 469 -27.82 -0.93 18.75
C GLU A 469 -27.11 -0.04 19.80
N GLY A 470 -26.41 -0.66 20.74
CA GLY A 470 -25.58 0.04 21.73
C GLY A 470 -26.37 1.00 22.63
N GLU A 471 -25.85 2.20 22.85
CA GLU A 471 -26.46 3.23 23.70
C GLU A 471 -27.61 4.00 23.02
N ARG A 472 -27.87 3.76 21.73
CA ARG A 472 -28.84 4.51 20.91
C ARG A 472 -30.28 4.43 21.41
N PRO A 473 -30.80 3.29 21.90
CA PRO A 473 -32.15 3.23 22.47
C PRO A 473 -32.32 4.13 23.69
N VAL A 474 -31.26 4.26 24.51
CA VAL A 474 -31.25 5.14 25.68
C VAL A 474 -31.31 6.60 25.25
N ILE A 475 -30.51 6.99 24.24
CA ILE A 475 -30.51 8.34 23.67
C ILE A 475 -31.90 8.69 23.12
N VAL A 476 -32.50 7.80 22.32
CA VAL A 476 -33.84 8.02 21.75
C VAL A 476 -34.90 8.16 22.84
N ALA A 477 -34.88 7.30 23.86
CA ALA A 477 -35.82 7.38 24.98
C ALA A 477 -35.65 8.66 25.80
N ALA A 478 -34.42 9.10 26.02
CA ALA A 478 -34.14 10.35 26.74
C ALA A 478 -34.62 11.57 25.95
N LEU A 479 -34.29 11.67 24.66
CA LEU A 479 -34.75 12.77 23.81
C LEU A 479 -36.28 12.79 23.65
N LYS A 480 -36.92 11.62 23.56
CA LYS A 480 -38.39 11.48 23.57
C LYS A 480 -39.02 12.03 24.84
N GLU A 481 -38.39 11.84 25.99
CA GLU A 481 -38.84 12.42 27.25
C GLU A 481 -38.80 13.94 27.22
N MET A 482 -37.69 14.51 26.73
CA MET A 482 -37.49 15.96 26.62
C MET A 482 -38.48 16.62 25.67
N VAL A 483 -38.69 16.04 24.48
CA VAL A 483 -39.65 16.53 23.50
C VAL A 483 -41.06 16.49 24.07
N ALA A 484 -41.46 15.36 24.68
CA ALA A 484 -42.79 15.23 25.30
C ALA A 484 -43.01 16.27 26.41
N ARG A 485 -42.00 16.57 27.22
CA ARG A 485 -42.06 17.65 28.23
C ARG A 485 -42.22 19.02 27.60
N ALA A 486 -41.43 19.32 26.59
CA ALA A 486 -41.48 20.61 25.91
C ALA A 486 -42.84 20.84 25.21
N LEU A 487 -43.52 19.77 24.79
CA LEU A 487 -44.89 19.79 24.27
C LEU A 487 -45.99 19.78 25.36
N GLY A 488 -45.63 19.61 26.64
CA GLY A 488 -46.58 19.54 27.75
C GLY A 488 -47.27 18.18 27.94
N ASP A 489 -46.89 17.14 27.20
CA ASP A 489 -47.42 15.78 27.37
C ASP A 489 -46.73 15.06 28.54
N SER A 490 -47.27 15.28 29.74
CA SER A 490 -46.79 14.67 30.98
C SER A 490 -46.89 13.15 30.98
N ALA A 491 -47.86 12.57 30.26
CA ALA A 491 -48.06 11.12 30.20
C ALA A 491 -47.01 10.46 29.29
N ALA A 492 -46.71 11.04 28.12
CA ALA A 492 -45.65 10.59 27.25
C ALA A 492 -44.26 10.77 27.88
N ALA A 493 -44.00 11.90 28.53
CA ALA A 493 -42.76 12.13 29.26
C ALA A 493 -42.53 11.07 30.36
N SER A 494 -43.58 10.77 31.14
CA SER A 494 -43.50 9.74 32.18
C SER A 494 -43.27 8.33 31.63
N ARG A 495 -43.82 8.01 30.45
CA ARG A 495 -43.56 6.73 29.76
C ARG A 495 -42.11 6.64 29.27
N ALA A 496 -41.63 7.67 28.58
CA ALA A 496 -40.26 7.74 28.06
C ALA A 496 -39.22 7.69 29.19
N ARG A 497 -39.48 8.36 30.31
CA ARG A 497 -38.64 8.27 31.51
C ARG A 497 -38.49 6.83 32.02
N ARG A 498 -39.59 6.07 32.07
CA ARG A 498 -39.53 4.65 32.48
C ARG A 498 -38.73 3.79 31.50
N GLU A 499 -38.76 4.12 30.21
CA GLU A 499 -37.92 3.46 29.19
C GLU A 499 -36.43 3.70 29.48
N VAL A 500 -36.05 4.95 29.81
CA VAL A 500 -34.67 5.31 30.22
C VAL A 500 -34.25 4.58 31.51
N GLU A 501 -35.10 4.59 32.54
CA GLU A 501 -34.85 3.90 33.82
C GLU A 501 -34.63 2.40 33.63
N LYS A 502 -35.44 1.76 32.77
CA LYS A 502 -35.29 0.35 32.42
C LYS A 502 -33.98 0.06 31.67
N ALA A 503 -33.62 0.92 30.71
CA ALA A 503 -32.45 0.70 29.87
C ALA A 503 -31.13 0.91 30.63
N LEU A 504 -31.07 1.90 31.53
CA LEU A 504 -29.89 2.17 32.36
C LEU A 504 -29.82 1.32 33.64
N GLY A 505 -30.85 0.52 33.93
CA GLY A 505 -30.87 -0.39 35.07
C GLY A 505 -31.10 0.29 36.42
N GLY A 506 -31.70 1.48 36.44
CA GLY A 506 -31.99 2.19 37.68
C GLY A 506 -32.46 3.63 37.51
N LYS A 507 -33.05 4.16 38.58
CA LYS A 507 -33.55 5.54 38.63
C LYS A 507 -32.43 6.59 38.65
N LEU A 508 -31.35 6.31 39.38
CA LEU A 508 -30.21 7.21 39.55
C LEU A 508 -29.49 7.56 38.22
N PRO A 509 -29.05 6.59 37.39
CA PRO A 509 -28.43 6.91 36.10
C PRO A 509 -29.40 7.59 35.12
N ALA A 510 -30.70 7.26 35.16
CA ALA A 510 -31.70 7.94 34.34
C ALA A 510 -31.88 9.41 34.73
N GLU A 511 -31.91 9.73 36.02
CA GLU A 511 -32.00 11.11 36.49
C GLU A 511 -30.74 11.92 36.13
N LEU A 512 -29.57 11.32 36.24
CA LEU A 512 -28.31 11.93 35.81
C LEU A 512 -28.29 12.25 34.31
N LEU A 513 -28.59 11.25 33.47
CA LEU A 513 -28.62 11.44 32.02
C LEU A 513 -29.61 12.54 31.62
N LEU A 514 -30.84 12.48 32.15
CA LEU A 514 -31.87 13.47 31.84
C LEU A 514 -31.48 14.87 32.33
N HIS A 515 -30.82 14.98 33.49
CA HIS A 515 -30.33 16.27 34.00
C HIS A 515 -29.32 16.91 33.05
N SER A 516 -28.31 16.17 32.60
CA SER A 516 -27.30 16.68 31.66
C SER A 516 -27.87 17.02 30.28
N LEU A 517 -28.88 16.29 29.81
CA LEU A 517 -29.51 16.63 28.53
C LEU A 517 -30.50 17.81 28.66
N HIS A 518 -31.24 17.91 29.77
CA HIS A 518 -32.18 19.01 30.05
C HIS A 518 -31.47 20.37 30.09
N SER A 519 -30.25 20.43 30.64
CA SER A 519 -29.49 21.66 30.71
C SER A 519 -29.09 22.17 29.32
N VAL A 520 -28.58 21.29 28.45
CA VAL A 520 -28.25 21.61 27.05
C VAL A 520 -29.50 22.02 26.26
N GLY A 521 -30.57 21.23 26.37
CA GLY A 521 -31.84 21.50 25.65
C GLY A 521 -32.66 22.65 26.25
N ARG A 522 -32.25 23.23 27.38
CA ARG A 522 -32.99 24.25 28.15
C ARG A 522 -34.46 23.90 28.41
N VAL A 523 -34.72 22.61 28.68
CA VAL A 523 -36.06 22.11 29.02
C VAL A 523 -36.21 22.14 30.53
N ASP A 524 -37.33 22.70 31.02
CA ASP A 524 -37.58 22.80 32.47
C ASP A 524 -37.77 21.39 33.07
N GLY A 525 -36.68 20.86 33.62
CA GLY A 525 -36.64 19.62 34.36
C GLY A 525 -37.29 19.77 35.73
N LYS A 526 -37.93 18.69 36.22
CA LYS A 526 -38.20 18.61 37.68
C LYS A 526 -36.86 18.43 38.38
N HIS A 527 -36.81 18.93 39.62
CA HIS A 527 -35.63 19.15 40.47
C HIS A 527 -34.43 18.21 40.27
N PRO A 528 -33.19 18.72 40.38
CA PRO A 528 -31.99 17.90 40.29
C PRO A 528 -32.04 16.70 41.24
N PRO A 529 -31.45 15.56 40.86
CA PRO A 529 -31.47 14.38 41.69
C PRO A 529 -30.84 14.67 43.06
N SER A 530 -31.48 14.19 44.13
CA SER A 530 -31.04 14.44 45.50
C SER A 530 -29.80 13.61 45.82
N ALA A 531 -28.72 14.27 46.27
CA ALA A 531 -27.51 13.60 46.75
C ALA A 531 -27.71 12.83 48.07
N ARG A 532 -28.82 13.08 48.79
CA ARG A 532 -29.01 12.53 50.14
C ARG A 532 -29.24 11.02 50.11
N GLY A 533 -28.35 10.29 50.79
CA GLY A 533 -28.49 8.85 51.03
C GLY A 533 -27.95 7.94 49.92
N ILE A 534 -27.31 8.49 48.88
CA ILE A 534 -26.68 7.69 47.82
C ILE A 534 -25.32 7.17 48.32
N ARG A 535 -25.08 5.87 48.17
CA ARG A 535 -23.79 5.25 48.49
C ARG A 535 -22.80 5.48 47.35
N GLU A 536 -21.52 5.68 47.69
CA GLU A 536 -20.45 5.94 46.72
C GLU A 536 -20.34 4.89 45.59
N PRO A 537 -20.49 3.56 45.83
CA PRO A 537 -20.49 2.56 44.76
C PRO A 537 -21.66 2.68 43.78
N ASP A 538 -22.84 3.04 44.28
CA ASP A 538 -24.05 3.21 43.46
C ASP A 538 -23.91 4.45 42.57
N LEU A 539 -23.25 5.51 43.09
CA LEU A 539 -22.92 6.72 42.34
C LEU A 539 -21.89 6.43 41.25
N ALA A 540 -20.81 5.71 41.56
CA ALA A 540 -19.79 5.31 40.58
C ALA A 540 -20.40 4.44 39.47
N ALA A 541 -21.24 3.46 39.82
CA ALA A 541 -21.94 2.62 38.86
C ALA A 541 -22.88 3.43 37.94
N ALA A 542 -23.59 4.42 38.48
CA ALA A 542 -24.44 5.30 37.70
C ALA A 542 -23.63 6.18 36.73
N LEU A 543 -22.53 6.77 37.19
CA LEU A 543 -21.64 7.59 36.36
C LEU A 543 -21.03 6.76 35.21
N ASN A 544 -20.51 5.58 35.51
CA ASN A 544 -19.95 4.67 34.50
C ASN A 544 -20.98 4.24 33.43
N ARG A 545 -22.27 4.20 33.78
CA ARG A 545 -23.38 3.89 32.85
C ARG A 545 -23.77 5.08 31.98
N VAL A 546 -23.71 6.30 32.52
CA VAL A 546 -24.17 7.52 31.83
C VAL A 546 -23.10 8.12 30.94
N THR A 547 -21.82 8.09 31.34
CA THR A 547 -20.73 8.71 30.58
C THR A 547 -20.65 8.22 29.12
N PRO A 548 -20.72 6.91 28.81
CA PRO A 548 -20.64 6.46 27.41
C PRO A 548 -21.80 6.97 26.56
N VAL A 549 -23.01 7.09 27.14
CA VAL A 549 -24.20 7.62 26.46
C VAL A 549 -24.02 9.09 26.09
N LEU A 550 -23.51 9.89 27.03
CA LEU A 550 -23.25 11.31 26.82
C LEU A 550 -22.10 11.55 25.83
N GLN A 551 -21.04 10.74 25.90
CA GLN A 551 -19.93 10.79 24.93
C GLN A 551 -20.40 10.45 23.51
N ALA A 552 -21.35 9.52 23.36
CA ALA A 552 -21.89 9.16 22.05
C ALA A 552 -22.64 10.31 21.34
N VAL A 553 -23.09 11.32 22.10
CA VAL A 553 -23.74 12.53 21.57
C VAL A 553 -22.90 13.79 21.75
N GLU A 554 -21.64 13.66 22.20
CA GLU A 554 -20.73 14.79 22.50
C GLU A 554 -21.35 15.84 23.45
N VAL A 555 -22.09 15.38 24.46
CA VAL A 555 -22.63 16.24 25.53
C VAL A 555 -21.78 16.06 26.79
N ASP A 556 -21.42 17.17 27.43
CA ASP A 556 -20.72 17.14 28.70
C ASP A 556 -21.66 16.66 29.83
N LEU A 557 -21.09 15.90 30.77
CA LEU A 557 -21.81 15.45 31.95
C LEU A 557 -22.06 16.65 32.86
N GLU A 558 -23.30 17.02 33.12
CA GLU A 558 -23.60 18.05 34.11
C GLU A 558 -23.88 17.44 35.49
N LEU A 559 -23.17 17.92 36.52
CA LEU A 559 -23.38 17.50 37.90
C LEU A 559 -24.30 18.47 38.64
N PRO A 560 -25.30 17.97 39.38
CA PRO A 560 -26.06 18.81 40.29
C PRO A 560 -25.14 19.47 41.33
N GLY A 561 -25.38 20.74 41.67
CA GLY A 561 -24.50 21.50 42.58
C GLY A 561 -24.29 20.85 43.96
N ASN A 562 -25.22 20.02 44.43
CA ASN A 562 -25.10 19.26 45.68
C ASN A 562 -24.25 17.97 45.58
N TRP A 563 -23.69 17.65 44.41
CA TRP A 563 -22.96 16.40 44.13
C TRP A 563 -21.43 16.58 44.03
N SER A 564 -20.95 17.82 44.01
CA SER A 564 -19.51 18.16 43.95
C SER A 564 -18.68 17.46 45.04
N ARG A 565 -19.16 17.48 46.29
CA ARG A 565 -18.47 16.83 47.42
C ARG A 565 -18.43 15.28 47.31
N PRO A 566 -19.56 14.57 47.06
CA PRO A 566 -19.54 13.12 46.81
C PRO A 566 -18.63 12.71 45.65
N VAL A 567 -18.66 13.44 44.53
CA VAL A 567 -17.84 13.14 43.35
C VAL A 567 -16.35 13.39 43.62
N GLY A 568 -16.00 14.48 44.32
CA GLY A 568 -14.63 14.74 44.73
C GLY A 568 -14.04 13.65 45.63
N ARG A 569 -14.86 13.05 46.51
CA ARG A 569 -14.44 11.88 47.32
C ARG A 569 -14.19 10.63 46.48
N LEU A 570 -15.00 10.40 45.45
CA LEU A 570 -14.83 9.27 44.53
C LEU A 570 -13.52 9.37 43.73
N LEU A 571 -13.17 10.56 43.27
CA LEU A 571 -11.91 10.80 42.54
C LEU A 571 -10.69 10.73 43.46
N GLY A 572 -10.78 11.31 44.67
CA GLY A 572 -9.66 11.38 45.61
C GLY A 572 -9.24 10.05 46.24
N ARG A 573 -10.09 9.00 46.20
CA ARG A 573 -9.75 7.69 46.76
C ARG A 573 -8.97 6.77 45.82
N GLY A 574 -9.03 6.99 44.51
CA GLY A 574 -8.30 6.14 43.54
C GLY A 574 -8.72 4.66 43.51
N ASP A 575 -9.84 4.29 44.14
CA ASP A 575 -10.26 2.90 44.41
C ASP A 575 -10.67 2.07 43.15
N GLY A 576 -10.38 2.54 41.92
CA GLY A 576 -10.71 1.83 40.68
C GLY A 576 -12.23 1.66 40.40
N LEU A 577 -13.09 2.32 41.17
CA LEU A 577 -14.55 2.25 41.02
C LEU A 577 -15.07 2.98 39.76
N LEU A 578 -14.31 3.94 39.24
CA LEU A 578 -14.64 4.70 38.04
C LEU A 578 -13.90 4.11 36.83
N ALA A 579 -14.60 3.99 35.71
CA ALA A 579 -13.97 3.67 34.44
C ALA A 579 -13.04 4.82 34.00
N PRO A 580 -11.93 4.55 33.28
CA PRO A 580 -10.97 5.58 32.88
C PRO A 580 -11.61 6.74 32.10
N ALA A 581 -12.55 6.45 31.21
CA ALA A 581 -13.28 7.45 30.44
C ALA A 581 -14.17 8.35 31.32
N THR A 582 -14.77 7.77 32.37
CA THR A 582 -15.59 8.49 33.35
C THR A 582 -14.73 9.34 34.28
N ALA A 583 -13.58 8.83 34.73
CA ALA A 583 -12.62 9.61 35.50
C ALA A 583 -12.12 10.83 34.70
N ALA A 584 -11.70 10.63 33.45
CA ALA A 584 -11.22 11.72 32.58
C ALA A 584 -12.30 12.76 32.26
N ALA A 585 -13.57 12.36 32.14
CA ALA A 585 -14.69 13.28 31.95
C ALA A 585 -14.95 14.13 33.21
N LEU A 586 -14.92 13.50 34.39
CA LEU A 586 -15.12 14.19 35.66
C LEU A 586 -13.96 15.12 36.02
N GLU A 587 -12.71 14.73 35.72
CA GLU A 587 -11.54 15.59 35.89
C GLU A 587 -11.63 16.86 35.06
N ARG A 588 -11.99 16.74 33.76
CA ARG A 588 -12.22 17.90 32.88
C ARG A 588 -13.26 18.86 33.46
N LEU A 589 -14.37 18.33 33.95
CA LEU A 589 -15.44 19.12 34.54
C LEU A 589 -15.00 19.84 35.84
N LEU A 590 -14.26 19.15 36.70
CA LEU A 590 -13.76 19.76 37.94
C LEU A 590 -12.70 20.83 37.66
N MET A 591 -11.87 20.66 36.63
CA MET A 591 -10.97 21.73 36.19
C MET A 591 -11.75 22.97 35.72
N GLN A 592 -12.77 22.79 34.87
CA GLN A 592 -13.62 23.88 34.36
C GLN A 592 -14.34 24.66 35.47
N THR A 593 -14.92 23.95 36.45
CA THR A 593 -15.59 24.58 37.60
C THR A 593 -14.62 25.24 38.59
N SER A 594 -13.36 24.80 38.65
CA SER A 594 -12.32 25.46 39.45
C SER A 594 -11.84 26.77 38.83
N THR A 595 -11.76 26.84 37.49
CA THR A 595 -11.43 28.07 36.76
C THR A 595 -12.54 29.12 36.85
N GLU A 596 -13.82 28.74 36.79
CA GLU A 596 -14.94 29.69 36.99
C GLU A 596 -15.01 30.26 38.42
N SER A 597 -14.44 29.58 39.43
CA SER A 597 -14.25 30.15 40.78
C SER A 597 -12.97 30.98 40.92
N SER A 598 -12.04 30.90 39.97
CA SER A 598 -10.77 31.63 39.96
C SER A 598 -10.85 32.96 39.19
N ASP A 599 -11.90 33.19 38.38
CA ASP A 599 -12.10 34.45 37.63
C ASP A 599 -12.49 35.66 38.50
N LEU A 600 -12.58 35.48 39.82
CA LEU A 600 -12.65 36.58 40.79
C LEU A 600 -11.29 36.98 41.39
N PHE A 601 -10.21 36.24 41.12
CA PHE A 601 -8.87 36.52 41.61
C PHE A 601 -7.78 35.90 40.72
N ALA A 602 -7.38 36.58 39.63
CA ALA A 602 -5.99 36.60 39.13
C ALA A 602 -5.87 37.40 37.81
N GLU A 603 -5.80 38.73 37.92
CA GLU A 603 -4.82 39.45 37.10
C GLU A 603 -3.42 39.10 37.61
N SER A 604 -2.46 38.93 36.69
CA SER A 604 -1.00 38.83 36.90
C SER A 604 -0.42 37.41 37.01
N ALA A 605 0.09 36.88 35.90
CA ALA A 605 1.51 36.48 35.77
C ALA A 605 1.82 36.05 34.33
N GLU A 606 2.72 36.79 33.69
CA GLU A 606 3.42 36.43 32.47
C GLU A 606 4.50 35.36 32.71
N SER A 607 4.80 34.68 31.59
CA SER A 607 6.12 34.25 31.10
C SER A 607 6.57 32.78 31.19
N ASP A 608 6.93 32.33 29.98
CA ASP A 608 8.03 31.47 29.56
C ASP A 608 7.95 29.93 29.56
N ASP A 609 7.93 29.44 28.30
CA ASP A 609 8.80 28.46 27.68
C ASP A 609 9.02 27.08 28.32
N THR A 610 8.71 26.04 27.55
CA THR A 610 9.75 25.04 27.19
C THR A 610 9.35 24.19 25.98
N ALA A 611 10.35 24.02 25.10
CA ALA A 611 10.36 23.18 23.93
C ALA A 611 10.28 21.68 24.25
N GLY A 612 9.72 20.89 23.33
CA GLY A 612 9.67 19.43 23.42
C GLY A 612 9.52 18.75 22.05
N SER A 613 10.66 18.48 21.41
CA SER A 613 10.98 17.32 20.55
C SER A 613 9.88 16.77 19.60
N ASP A 614 9.96 17.18 18.33
CA ASP A 614 9.38 16.43 17.21
C ASP A 614 10.30 15.25 16.86
N GLU A 615 9.95 14.05 17.33
CA GLU A 615 10.47 12.80 16.77
C GLU A 615 9.73 12.49 15.46
N GLU A 616 10.41 12.76 14.36
CA GLU A 616 9.98 12.55 12.98
C GLU A 616 9.94 11.04 12.65
N PHE A 617 8.79 10.40 12.85
CA PHE A 617 8.56 9.01 12.43
C PHE A 617 8.08 8.97 10.96
N ALA A 618 9.03 8.91 10.03
CA ALA A 618 8.74 8.67 8.62
C ALA A 618 8.13 7.26 8.44
N PRO A 619 6.93 7.12 7.84
CA PRO A 619 6.35 5.80 7.59
C PRO A 619 7.21 5.02 6.56
N PRO A 620 7.46 3.72 6.76
CA PRO A 620 8.22 2.93 5.81
C PRO A 620 7.45 2.80 4.49
N ALA A 621 8.13 3.11 3.38
CA ALA A 621 7.59 2.91 2.03
C ALA A 621 7.14 1.45 1.82
N PRO A 622 6.09 1.21 1.01
CA PRO A 622 5.56 -0.12 0.73
C PRO A 622 6.63 -1.07 0.14
N ARG A 623 6.65 -2.30 0.66
CA ARG A 623 7.71 -3.32 0.51
C ARG A 623 7.84 -3.98 -0.88
N TYR A 624 7.13 -3.53 -1.90
CA TYR A 624 6.97 -4.32 -3.13
C TYR A 624 8.18 -4.35 -4.09
N TRP A 625 9.21 -3.54 -3.85
CA TRP A 625 10.45 -3.57 -4.65
C TRP A 625 11.74 -3.51 -3.82
N ARG A 626 11.63 -3.54 -2.48
CA ARG A 626 12.73 -3.29 -1.54
C ARG A 626 13.58 -4.50 -1.16
N LYS A 627 13.33 -5.68 -1.72
CA LYS A 627 14.17 -6.86 -1.42
C LYS A 627 15.24 -7.10 -2.49
N GLY A 628 16.22 -6.21 -2.48
CA GLY A 628 17.61 -6.57 -2.65
C GLY A 628 18.34 -5.90 -1.50
N ASP A 629 18.88 -6.69 -0.56
CA ASP A 629 19.84 -6.16 0.41
C ASP A 629 21.04 -5.64 -0.41
N ASP A 630 21.09 -4.33 -0.67
CA ASP A 630 22.14 -3.70 -1.49
C ASP A 630 23.37 -3.27 -0.66
N ASP A 631 23.45 -3.69 0.60
CA ASP A 631 24.66 -3.61 1.44
C ASP A 631 25.67 -4.72 1.12
N VAL A 632 25.44 -5.50 0.06
CA VAL A 632 26.36 -6.55 -0.35
C VAL A 632 27.49 -5.91 -1.17
N PRO A 633 28.78 -6.11 -0.81
CA PRO A 633 29.89 -5.82 -1.72
C PRO A 633 29.64 -6.48 -3.08
N PHE A 634 30.14 -5.87 -4.15
CA PHE A 634 29.81 -6.21 -5.55
C PHE A 634 29.54 -7.69 -5.89
#